data_AF-A0A1M5CF22-F1
#
_entry.id   AF-A0A1M5CF22-F1
#
_cell.length_a   1.000
_cell.length_b   1.000
_cell.length_c   1.000
_cell.angle_alpha   90.00
_cell.angle_beta   90.00
_cell.angle_gamma   90.00
#
_symmetry.space_group_name_H-M   'P 1'
#
loop_
_entity.id
_entity.type
_entity.pdbx_description
1 polymer ?
#
loop_
_entity_poly.entity_id
_entity_poly.type
_entity_poly.pdbx_seq_one_letter_code
_entity_poly.pdbx_strand_id
1 'polypeptide(L)'
;MKGLNELFIVGWMLFGIYIEVFIMILADLWSGVRKARIRGEVRSSFMYKKTIDKIARYYNALIALTVIDAMQMGGVWYLDGYYGWSIPIFPVVTLLGALGISLVELKSIYEKADEKVKSDYKDVALLAAEIVKHKTDPTEIIEALDEYLKKDKETKNENIN
;
A
#
# COMPACT_ATOMS: atom_id res chain seq x y z
N MET A 1 37.01 -14.40 -8.31
CA MET A 1 36.37 -13.07 -8.15
C MET A 1 34.99 -12.99 -8.81
N LYS A 2 34.70 -13.72 -9.91
CA LYS A 2 33.40 -13.71 -10.60
C LYS A 2 32.19 -14.01 -9.68
N GLY A 3 32.24 -15.09 -8.91
CA GLY A 3 31.15 -15.46 -7.99
C GLY A 3 30.91 -14.48 -6.83
N LEU A 4 31.93 -13.74 -6.37
CA LEU A 4 31.75 -12.72 -5.31
C LEU A 4 30.96 -11.51 -5.84
N ASN A 5 31.24 -11.11 -7.09
CA ASN A 5 30.51 -10.02 -7.74
C ASN A 5 29.05 -10.43 -8.01
N GLU A 6 28.81 -11.66 -8.44
CA GLU A 6 27.46 -12.19 -8.65
C GLU A 6 26.66 -12.22 -7.35
N LEU A 7 27.25 -12.71 -6.26
CA LEU A 7 26.64 -12.66 -4.92
C LEU A 7 26.34 -11.23 -4.46
N PHE A 8 27.25 -10.29 -4.71
CA PHE A 8 27.02 -8.88 -4.38
C PHE A 8 25.84 -8.28 -5.16
N ILE A 9 25.77 -8.55 -6.47
CA ILE A 9 24.67 -8.09 -7.33
C ILE A 9 23.34 -8.71 -6.87
N VAL A 10 23.31 -10.01 -6.60
CA VAL A 10 22.12 -10.69 -6.07
C VAL A 10 21.71 -10.13 -4.72
N GLY A 11 22.67 -9.89 -3.82
CA GLY A 11 22.41 -9.24 -2.53
C GLY A 11 21.79 -7.86 -2.69
N TRP A 12 22.27 -7.07 -3.66
CA TRP A 12 21.70 -5.76 -3.97
C TRP A 12 20.29 -5.83 -4.57
N MET A 13 20.03 -6.82 -5.45
CA MET A 13 18.69 -7.06 -5.98
C MET A 13 17.71 -7.45 -4.87
N LEU A 14 18.09 -8.39 -4.00
CA LEU A 14 17.28 -8.78 -2.85
C LEU A 14 17.05 -7.61 -1.89
N PHE A 15 18.07 -6.79 -1.63
CA PHE A 15 17.91 -5.57 -0.84
C PHE A 15 16.86 -4.64 -1.46
N GLY A 16 16.92 -4.39 -2.77
CA GLY A 16 15.93 -3.61 -3.52
C GLY A 16 14.51 -4.17 -3.39
N ILE A 17 14.34 -5.48 -3.53
CA ILE A 17 13.04 -6.14 -3.42
C ILE A 17 12.48 -6.02 -1.99
N TYR A 18 13.32 -6.25 -0.98
CA TYR A 18 12.91 -6.18 0.42
C TYR A 18 12.57 -4.74 0.85
N ILE A 19 13.32 -3.74 0.35
CA ILE A 19 13.04 -2.34 0.70
C ILE A 19 11.78 -1.83 -0.02
N GLU A 20 11.48 -2.30 -1.23
CA GLU A 20 10.24 -1.98 -1.93
C GLU A 20 9.01 -2.39 -1.09
N VAL A 21 8.98 -3.65 -0.63
CA VAL A 21 7.86 -4.14 0.19
C VAL A 21 7.76 -3.36 1.50
N PHE A 22 8.89 -2.98 2.11
CA PHE A 22 8.87 -2.10 3.27
C PHE A 22 8.19 -0.77 2.98
N ILE A 23 8.59 -0.10 1.88
CA ILE A 23 8.04 1.19 1.46
C ILE A 23 6.54 1.06 1.19
N MET A 24 6.07 -0.03 0.59
CA MET A 24 4.65 -0.28 0.36
C MET A 24 3.85 -0.39 1.66
N ILE A 25 4.37 -1.10 2.67
CA ILE A 25 3.73 -1.18 4.00
C ILE A 25 3.72 0.20 4.67
N LEU A 26 4.80 0.97 4.56
CA LEU A 26 4.87 2.33 5.08
C LEU A 26 3.88 3.27 4.39
N ALA A 27 3.69 3.13 3.08
CA ALA A 27 2.70 3.89 2.32
C ALA A 27 1.27 3.57 2.80
N ASP A 28 0.95 2.30 3.04
CA ASP A 28 -0.34 1.89 3.61
C ASP A 28 -0.56 2.47 5.01
N LEU A 29 0.46 2.41 5.87
CA LEU A 29 0.41 2.98 7.22
C LEU A 29 0.23 4.50 7.17
N TRP A 30 1.04 5.20 6.36
CA TRP A 30 0.98 6.66 6.24
C TRP A 30 -0.39 7.11 5.73
N SER A 31 -0.93 6.44 4.71
CA SER A 31 -2.28 6.67 4.21
C SER A 31 -3.33 6.50 5.31
N GLY A 32 -3.23 5.44 6.13
CA GLY A 32 -4.11 5.21 7.27
C GLY A 32 -4.00 6.30 8.35
N VAL A 33 -2.79 6.67 8.76
CA VAL A 33 -2.54 7.67 9.81
C VAL A 33 -2.99 9.07 9.38
N ARG A 34 -2.73 9.44 8.11
CA ARG A 34 -3.19 10.71 7.55
C ARG A 34 -4.71 10.82 7.59
N LYS A 35 -5.43 9.75 7.25
CA LYS A 35 -6.89 9.70 7.26
C LYS A 35 -7.47 9.78 8.68
N ALA A 36 -6.92 9.01 9.62
CA ALA A 36 -7.36 9.06 11.02
C ALA A 36 -7.18 10.47 11.62
N ARG A 37 -6.10 11.18 11.25
CA ARG A 37 -5.90 12.59 11.64
C ARG A 37 -7.00 13.51 11.11
N ILE A 38 -7.40 13.36 9.85
CA ILE A 38 -8.43 14.21 9.22
C ILE A 38 -9.80 13.99 9.89
N ARG A 39 -10.12 12.76 10.30
CA ARG A 39 -11.40 12.41 10.95
C ARG A 39 -11.44 12.69 12.46
N GLY A 40 -10.32 13.13 13.05
CA GLY A 40 -10.23 13.29 14.51
C GLY A 40 -10.30 11.97 15.29
N GLU A 41 -10.14 10.82 14.63
CA GLU A 41 -10.19 9.51 15.29
C GLU A 41 -8.94 9.28 16.16
N VAL A 42 -9.14 8.60 17.30
CA VAL A 42 -8.05 8.28 18.22
C VAL A 42 -7.08 7.30 17.55
N ARG A 43 -5.81 7.68 17.45
CA ARG A 43 -4.74 6.83 16.91
C ARG A 43 -4.48 5.71 17.91
N SER A 44 -5.14 4.57 17.73
CA SER A 44 -5.01 3.43 18.63
C SER A 44 -3.71 2.67 18.35
N SER A 45 -3.09 2.13 19.41
CA SER A 45 -1.95 1.21 19.32
C SER A 45 -2.27 -0.06 18.53
N PHE A 46 -3.55 -0.40 18.40
CA PHE A 46 -4.05 -1.54 17.64
C PHE A 46 -3.69 -1.48 16.14
N MET A 47 -3.76 -0.30 15.52
CA MET A 47 -3.42 -0.15 14.08
C MET A 47 -1.91 -0.32 13.82
N TYR A 48 -1.07 0.11 14.76
CA TYR A 48 0.37 -0.13 14.69
C TYR A 48 0.69 -1.62 14.86
N LYS A 49 0.02 -2.33 15.78
CA LYS A 49 0.15 -3.80 15.91
C LYS A 49 -0.20 -4.51 14.59
N LYS A 50 -1.30 -4.12 13.94
CA LYS A 50 -1.69 -4.68 12.63
C LYS A 50 -0.59 -4.50 11.57
N THR A 51 0.14 -3.39 11.61
CA THR A 51 1.25 -3.12 10.69
C THR A 51 2.47 -3.98 11.02
N ILE A 52 2.80 -4.16 12.30
CA ILE A 52 3.84 -5.10 12.74
C ILE A 52 3.50 -6.52 12.27
N ASP A 53 2.25 -6.95 12.41
CA ASP A 53 1.82 -8.26 11.94
C ASP A 53 1.92 -8.39 10.41
N LYS A 54 1.66 -7.32 9.65
CA LYS A 54 1.88 -7.29 8.19
C LYS A 54 3.36 -7.50 7.87
N ILE A 55 4.25 -6.74 8.53
CA ILE A 55 5.71 -6.87 8.35
C ILE A 55 6.12 -8.32 8.64
N ALA A 56 5.75 -8.88 9.79
CA ALA A 56 6.11 -10.25 10.14
C ALA A 56 5.62 -11.26 9.10
N ARG A 57 4.34 -11.18 8.67
CA ARG A 57 3.79 -12.10 7.67
C ARG A 57 4.48 -11.98 6.30
N TYR A 58 4.65 -10.76 5.80
CA TYR A 58 5.21 -10.53 4.48
C TYR A 58 6.70 -10.87 4.42
N TYR A 59 7.47 -10.53 5.46
CA TYR A 59 8.89 -10.88 5.49
C TYR A 59 9.12 -12.37 5.70
N ASN A 60 8.30 -13.04 6.52
CA ASN A 60 8.38 -14.50 6.63
C ASN A 60 8.11 -15.19 5.28
N ALA A 61 7.12 -14.70 4.53
CA ALA A 61 6.86 -15.19 3.18
C ALA A 61 8.03 -14.90 2.22
N LEU A 62 8.53 -13.65 2.18
CA LEU A 62 9.66 -13.25 1.32
C LEU A 62 10.94 -14.04 1.60
N ILE A 63 11.23 -14.32 2.87
CA ILE A 63 12.38 -15.15 3.27
C ILE A 63 12.21 -16.57 2.72
N ALA A 64 11.01 -17.17 2.83
CA ALA A 64 10.75 -18.48 2.27
C ALA A 64 10.94 -18.51 0.74
N LEU A 65 10.47 -17.48 0.02
CA LEU A 65 10.68 -17.35 -1.43
C LEU A 65 12.16 -17.16 -1.78
N THR A 66 12.90 -16.40 -0.96
CA THR A 66 14.34 -16.18 -1.16
C THR A 66 15.15 -17.44 -0.98
N VAL A 67 14.73 -18.33 -0.07
CA VAL A 67 15.32 -19.67 0.05
C VAL A 67 15.11 -20.48 -1.23
N ILE A 68 13.92 -20.41 -1.84
CA ILE A 68 13.64 -21.08 -3.12
C ILE A 68 14.56 -20.53 -4.22
N ASP A 69 14.65 -19.21 -4.36
CA ASP A 69 15.56 -18.59 -5.33
C ASP A 69 17.03 -19.00 -5.06
N ALA A 70 17.48 -19.02 -3.81
CA ALA A 70 18.84 -19.44 -3.46
C ALA A 70 19.12 -20.89 -3.91
N MET A 71 18.15 -21.80 -3.75
CA MET A 71 18.26 -23.17 -4.24
C MET A 71 18.32 -23.22 -5.78
N GLN A 72 17.48 -22.45 -6.47
CA GLN A 72 17.47 -22.38 -7.94
C GLN A 72 18.79 -21.82 -8.49
N MET A 73 19.31 -20.75 -7.88
CA MET A 73 20.59 -20.15 -8.23
C MET A 73 21.76 -21.10 -7.98
N GLY A 74 21.71 -21.91 -6.92
CA GLY A 74 22.68 -22.98 -6.70
C GLY A 74 22.69 -24.01 -7.84
N GLY A 75 21.51 -24.33 -8.38
CA GLY A 75 21.37 -25.16 -9.58
C GLY A 75 21.94 -24.49 -10.83
N VAL A 76 21.67 -23.20 -11.04
CA VAL A 76 22.24 -22.41 -12.14
C VAL A 76 23.76 -22.37 -12.07
N TRP A 77 24.31 -22.13 -10.88
CA TRP A 77 25.76 -22.12 -10.65
C TRP A 77 26.40 -23.48 -10.95
N TYR A 78 25.74 -24.59 -10.58
CA TYR A 78 26.18 -25.93 -10.95
C TYR A 78 26.17 -26.14 -12.49
N LEU A 79 25.12 -25.69 -13.18
CA LEU A 79 25.04 -25.82 -14.64
C LEU A 79 26.08 -24.97 -15.38
N ASP A 80 26.33 -23.74 -14.94
CA ASP A 80 27.37 -22.87 -15.51
C ASP A 80 28.77 -23.49 -15.30
N GLY A 81 29.05 -24.00 -14.10
CA GLY A 81 30.35 -24.56 -13.75
C GLY A 81 30.69 -25.90 -14.42
N TYR A 82 29.71 -26.78 -14.62
CA TYR A 82 29.94 -28.15 -15.12
C TYR A 82 29.50 -28.38 -16.57
N TYR A 83 28.54 -27.60 -17.08
CA TYR A 83 27.96 -27.78 -18.41
C TYR A 83 28.13 -26.56 -19.32
N GLY A 84 28.77 -25.48 -18.82
CA GLY A 84 29.01 -24.26 -19.59
C GLY A 84 27.75 -23.48 -19.94
N TRP A 85 26.66 -23.70 -19.20
CA TRP A 85 25.39 -23.00 -19.40
C TRP A 85 25.40 -21.66 -18.65
N SER A 86 25.68 -20.57 -19.36
CA SER A 86 25.70 -19.23 -18.76
C SER A 86 24.30 -18.61 -18.67
N ILE A 87 23.51 -19.11 -17.73
CA ILE A 87 22.18 -18.58 -17.40
C ILE A 87 22.33 -17.43 -16.38
N PRO A 88 21.66 -16.28 -16.58
CA PRO A 88 21.73 -15.17 -15.63
C PRO A 88 21.11 -15.54 -14.27
N ILE A 89 21.78 -15.14 -13.19
CA ILE A 89 21.33 -15.35 -11.81
C ILE A 89 20.41 -14.20 -11.41
N PHE A 90 19.14 -14.50 -11.10
CA PHE A 90 18.13 -13.49 -10.73
C PHE A 90 17.07 -14.05 -9.76
N PRO A 91 16.66 -13.33 -8.71
CA PRO A 91 15.67 -13.79 -7.72
C PRO A 91 14.24 -13.64 -8.24
N VAL A 92 13.86 -14.48 -9.21
CA VAL A 92 12.58 -14.36 -9.91
C VAL A 92 11.42 -14.66 -8.96
N VAL A 93 11.52 -15.68 -8.12
CA VAL A 93 10.42 -16.14 -7.27
C VAL A 93 10.13 -15.11 -6.18
N THR A 94 11.17 -14.57 -5.55
CA THR A 94 11.06 -13.50 -4.54
C THR A 94 10.53 -12.22 -5.16
N LEU A 95 10.96 -11.85 -6.37
CA LEU A 95 10.43 -10.67 -7.06
C LEU A 95 8.92 -10.82 -7.30
N LEU A 96 8.47 -11.96 -7.81
CA LEU A 96 7.04 -12.21 -8.04
C LEU A 96 6.24 -12.15 -6.74
N GLY A 97 6.78 -12.70 -5.65
CA GLY A 97 6.18 -12.60 -4.32
C GLY A 97 6.06 -11.17 -3.82
N ALA A 98 7.12 -10.38 -3.97
CA ALA A 98 7.13 -8.98 -3.61
C ALA A 98 6.10 -8.17 -4.40
N LEU A 99 6.04 -8.34 -5.72
CA LEU A 99 5.02 -7.71 -6.57
C LEU A 99 3.60 -8.10 -6.13
N GLY A 100 3.36 -9.37 -5.80
CA GLY A 100 2.09 -9.83 -5.25
C GLY A 100 1.71 -9.13 -3.95
N ILE A 101 2.65 -8.99 -3.02
CA ILE A 101 2.44 -8.27 -1.75
C ILE A 101 2.20 -6.78 -2.01
N SER A 102 2.99 -6.15 -2.88
CA SER A 102 2.84 -4.75 -3.28
C SER A 102 1.45 -4.48 -3.87
N LEU A 103 0.91 -5.39 -4.70
CA LEU A 103 -0.45 -5.28 -5.24
C LEU A 103 -1.54 -5.36 -4.15
N VAL A 104 -1.36 -6.22 -3.13
CA VAL A 104 -2.30 -6.31 -1.99
C VAL A 104 -2.32 -4.99 -1.20
N GLU A 105 -1.16 -4.38 -0.98
CA GLU A 105 -1.07 -3.10 -0.26
C GLU A 105 -1.59 -1.92 -1.10
N LEU A 106 -1.32 -1.88 -2.40
CA LEU A 106 -1.93 -0.92 -3.32
C LEU A 106 -3.46 -0.99 -3.25
N LYS A 107 -4.02 -2.19 -3.33
CA LYS A 107 -5.47 -2.41 -3.22
C LYS A 107 -6.02 -1.92 -1.88
N SER A 108 -5.34 -2.22 -0.77
CA SER A 108 -5.69 -1.71 0.58
C SER A 108 -5.75 -0.18 0.63
N ILE A 109 -4.82 0.51 -0.03
CA ILE A 109 -4.80 1.98 -0.07
C ILE A 109 -6.00 2.54 -0.85
N TYR A 110 -6.32 1.96 -2.01
CA TYR A 110 -7.45 2.36 -2.86
C TYR A 110 -8.80 2.10 -2.19
N GLU A 111 -9.02 0.92 -1.61
CA GLU A 111 -10.26 0.60 -0.89
C GLU A 111 -10.52 1.61 0.24
N LYS A 112 -9.48 1.92 1.02
CA LYS A 112 -9.56 2.95 2.06
C LYS A 112 -9.81 4.36 1.49
N ALA A 113 -9.50 4.63 0.22
CA ALA A 113 -9.75 5.94 -0.40
C ALA A 113 -11.22 6.06 -0.79
N ASP A 114 -11.77 5.03 -1.41
CA ASP A 114 -13.19 4.97 -1.82
C ASP A 114 -14.14 5.00 -0.61
N GLU A 115 -13.80 4.28 0.47
CA GLU A 115 -14.59 4.31 1.71
C GLU A 115 -14.66 5.70 2.33
N LYS A 116 -13.59 6.50 2.23
CA LYS A 116 -13.61 7.89 2.72
C LYS A 116 -14.63 8.72 1.95
N VAL A 117 -14.57 8.66 0.63
CA VAL A 117 -15.48 9.41 -0.24
C VAL A 117 -16.94 9.04 0.07
N LYS A 118 -17.24 7.75 0.22
CA LYS A 118 -18.60 7.28 0.56
C LYS A 118 -19.08 7.72 1.95
N SER A 119 -18.19 7.75 2.94
CA SER A 119 -18.54 8.23 4.30
C SER A 119 -18.92 9.70 4.28
N ASP A 120 -18.08 10.54 3.67
CA ASP A 120 -18.30 11.99 3.61
C ASP A 120 -19.65 12.31 2.94
N TYR A 121 -20.02 11.60 1.86
CA TYR A 121 -21.34 11.75 1.22
C TYR A 121 -22.52 11.30 2.10
N LYS A 122 -22.35 10.23 2.90
CA LYS A 122 -23.41 9.75 3.80
C LYS A 122 -23.67 10.73 4.93
N ASP A 123 -22.62 11.31 5.50
CA ASP A 123 -22.73 12.27 6.60
C ASP A 123 -23.45 13.56 6.13
N VAL A 124 -23.12 14.04 4.92
CA VAL A 124 -23.83 15.16 4.29
C VAL A 124 -25.30 14.82 4.01
N ALA A 125 -25.59 13.62 3.50
CA ALA A 125 -26.96 13.19 3.24
C ALA A 125 -27.80 13.05 4.52
N LEU A 126 -27.20 12.55 5.61
CA LEU A 126 -27.84 12.45 6.93
C LEU A 126 -28.14 13.85 7.51
N LEU A 127 -27.18 14.77 7.46
CA LEU A 127 -27.39 16.16 7.90
C LEU A 127 -28.51 16.83 7.10
N ALA A 128 -28.53 16.68 5.78
CA ALA A 128 -29.61 17.21 4.94
C ALA A 128 -30.98 16.63 5.33
N ALA A 129 -31.06 15.32 5.55
CA ALA A 129 -32.30 14.67 5.97
C ALA A 129 -32.79 15.13 7.35
N GLU A 130 -31.88 15.35 8.30
CA GLU A 130 -32.20 15.86 9.64
C GLU A 130 -32.71 17.32 9.57
N ILE A 131 -32.09 18.17 8.75
CA ILE A 131 -32.51 19.57 8.58
C ILE A 131 -33.88 19.64 7.91
N VAL A 132 -34.17 18.84 6.88
CA VAL A 132 -35.49 18.78 6.24
C VAL A 132 -36.58 18.30 7.21
N LYS A 133 -36.24 17.38 8.12
CA LYS A 133 -37.16 16.93 9.18
C LYS A 133 -37.47 17.99 10.23
N HIS A 134 -36.61 19.01 10.40
CA HIS A 134 -36.72 19.99 11.48
C HIS A 134 -36.91 21.45 11.04
N LYS A 135 -36.66 21.79 9.77
CA LYS A 135 -36.91 23.11 9.19
C LYS A 135 -37.61 23.00 7.84
N THR A 136 -38.64 23.83 7.67
CA THR A 136 -39.62 23.74 6.57
C THR A 136 -39.23 24.53 5.33
N ASP A 137 -37.99 25.00 5.19
CA ASP A 137 -37.57 25.76 3.99
C ASP A 137 -36.53 24.97 3.16
N PRO A 138 -36.97 24.26 2.10
CA PRO A 138 -36.10 23.43 1.26
C PRO A 138 -35.00 24.22 0.55
N THR A 139 -35.23 25.52 0.34
CA THR A 139 -34.46 26.39 -0.54
C THR A 139 -33.09 26.75 0.05
N GLU A 140 -33.02 27.13 1.33
CA GLU A 140 -31.76 27.44 2.02
C GLU A 140 -30.87 26.19 2.21
N ILE A 141 -31.51 25.02 2.34
CA ILE A 141 -30.80 23.73 2.50
C ILE A 141 -30.08 23.35 1.20
N ILE A 142 -30.75 23.57 0.06
CA ILE A 142 -30.18 23.29 -1.27
C ILE A 142 -28.99 24.22 -1.53
N GLU A 143 -29.08 25.51 -1.19
CA GLU A 143 -27.97 26.44 -1.35
C GLU A 143 -26.77 26.10 -0.45
N ALA A 144 -27.00 25.74 0.82
CA ALA A 144 -25.92 25.34 1.72
C ALA A 144 -25.25 24.02 1.28
N LEU A 145 -26.02 23.07 0.72
CA LEU A 145 -25.49 21.85 0.11
C LEU A 145 -24.64 22.13 -1.13
N ASP A 146 -25.11 23.00 -2.02
CA ASP A 146 -24.39 23.39 -3.24
C ASP A 146 -23.09 24.14 -2.91
N GLU A 147 -23.11 25.00 -1.89
CA GLU A 147 -21.92 25.70 -1.42
C GLU A 147 -20.90 24.75 -0.80
N TYR A 148 -21.34 23.77 0.01
CA TYR A 148 -20.46 22.75 0.59
C TYR A 148 -19.86 21.83 -0.49
N LEU A 149 -20.66 21.43 -1.49
CA LEU A 149 -20.22 20.63 -2.63
C LEU A 149 -19.22 21.36 -3.52
N LYS A 150 -19.38 22.68 -3.69
CA LYS A 150 -18.39 23.52 -4.39
C LYS A 150 -17.09 23.65 -3.59
N LYS A 151 -17.19 23.86 -2.27
CA LYS A 151 -16.02 24.01 -1.39
C LYS A 151 -15.19 22.72 -1.30
N ASP A 152 -15.83 21.54 -1.30
CA ASP A 152 -15.11 20.26 -1.34
C ASP A 152 -14.40 20.01 -2.69
N LYS A 153 -14.97 20.53 -3.80
CA LYS A 153 -14.32 20.48 -5.12
C LYS A 153 -13.11 21.41 -5.23
N GLU A 154 -13.16 22.61 -4.64
CA GLU A 154 -12.03 23.55 -4.61
C GLU A 154 -10.90 23.04 -3.69
N THR A 155 -11.25 22.51 -2.52
CA THR A 155 -10.27 21.94 -1.57
C THR A 155 -9.57 20.70 -2.13
N LYS A 156 -10.21 19.94 -3.05
CA LYS A 156 -9.56 18.84 -3.79
C LYS A 156 -8.60 19.32 -4.88
N ASN A 157 -8.85 20.48 -5.50
CA ASN A 157 -7.98 21.01 -6.56
C ASN A 157 -6.72 21.71 -6.01
N GLU A 158 -6.77 22.33 -4.83
CA GLU A 158 -5.58 22.92 -4.19
C GLU A 158 -4.58 21.87 -3.67
N ASN A 159 -5.04 20.65 -3.37
CA ASN A 159 -4.18 19.56 -2.89
C ASN A 159 -3.50 18.76 -4.03
N ILE A 160 -3.64 19.18 -5.28
CA ILE A 160 -3.07 18.53 -6.48
C ILE A 160 -2.01 19.42 -7.18
N ASN A 161 -1.84 20.69 -6.76
CA ASN A 161 -0.77 21.59 -7.24
C ASN A 161 0.38 21.72 -6.25
#